data_AF-A0A0U1D8Y0-F1
#
_entry.id   AF-A0A0U1D8Y0-F1
#
_cell.length_a   1.000
_cell.length_b   1.000
_cell.length_c   1.000
_cell.angle_alpha   90.00
_cell.angle_beta   90.00
_cell.angle_gamma   90.00
#
_symmetry.space_group_name_H-M   'P 1'
#
loop_
_entity.id
_entity.type
_entity.pdbx_description
1 polymer ?
#
loop_
_entity_poly.entity_id
_entity_poly.type
_entity_poly.pdbx_seq_one_letter_code
_entity_poly.pdbx_strand_id
1 'polypeptide(L)'
;MAGPDLPIPRLRRPGSALRHRPHRTLADRSDASVQHQALLPGASFDQNVLPRWTDRQFPDGTVEITTPTGHTYLTEPHGAALFPDLAHPTGDLDLPAPPAPNTDPTRAAKMPKRTQTREQDRQDRINEERRLRAELNNDLETERQYQAWLAEQYEPPPPF
;
A
#
# COMPACT_ATOMS: atom_id res chain seq x y z
N MET A 1 30.87 21.81 -49.69
CA MET A 1 31.06 21.11 -48.40
C MET A 1 29.81 21.35 -47.59
N ALA A 2 29.10 20.27 -47.23
CA ALA A 2 27.86 20.33 -46.46
C ALA A 2 28.18 20.74 -45.02
N GLY A 3 27.49 21.75 -44.49
CA GLY A 3 27.61 22.15 -43.08
C GLY A 3 27.05 21.06 -42.16
N PRO A 4 27.54 20.94 -40.92
CA PRO A 4 27.05 19.92 -40.00
C PRO A 4 25.60 20.19 -39.61
N ASP A 5 24.72 19.20 -39.84
CA ASP A 5 23.33 19.17 -39.37
C ASP A 5 23.31 19.18 -37.83
N LEU A 6 23.22 20.38 -37.24
CA LEU A 6 22.98 20.55 -35.80
C LEU A 6 21.47 20.45 -35.55
N PRO A 7 21.00 19.54 -34.65
CA PRO A 7 19.59 19.43 -34.35
C PRO A 7 19.12 20.64 -33.53
N ILE A 8 18.27 21.47 -34.13
CA ILE A 8 17.61 22.59 -33.45
C ILE A 8 16.67 22.02 -32.36
N PRO A 9 16.79 22.42 -31.08
CA PRO A 9 15.87 21.96 -30.04
C PRO A 9 14.49 22.53 -30.32
N ARG A 10 13.52 21.66 -30.63
CA ARG A 10 12.12 22.06 -30.77
C ARG A 10 11.56 22.39 -29.39
N LEU A 11 11.44 23.68 -29.08
CA LEU A 11 10.67 24.19 -27.94
C LEU A 11 9.24 23.64 -28.00
N ARG A 12 8.93 22.70 -27.10
CA ARG A 12 7.58 22.16 -26.97
C ARG A 12 6.70 23.17 -26.22
N ARG A 13 5.62 23.62 -26.87
CA ARG A 13 4.60 24.52 -26.28
C ARG A 13 3.92 23.88 -25.06
N PRO A 14 3.55 24.66 -24.02
CA PRO A 14 2.84 24.14 -22.85
C PRO A 14 1.37 23.84 -23.22
N GLY A 15 1.04 22.56 -23.30
CA GLY A 15 -0.33 22.07 -23.44
C GLY A 15 -0.81 21.45 -22.13
N SER A 16 -1.64 22.19 -21.39
CA SER A 16 -2.45 21.66 -20.30
C SER A 16 -3.44 20.63 -20.83
N ALA A 17 -3.42 19.42 -20.26
CA ALA A 17 -4.55 18.51 -20.28
C ALA A 17 -4.42 17.55 -19.09
N LEU A 18 -5.37 17.61 -18.16
CA LEU A 18 -5.63 16.55 -17.19
C LEU A 18 -5.78 15.23 -17.96
N ARG A 19 -4.76 14.36 -17.90
CA ARG A 19 -4.86 13.02 -18.47
C ARG A 19 -5.64 12.15 -17.49
N HIS A 20 -6.89 11.88 -17.86
CA HIS A 20 -7.65 10.73 -17.37
C HIS A 20 -6.77 9.48 -17.42
N ARG A 21 -6.62 8.75 -16.31
CA ARG A 21 -5.96 7.43 -16.29
C ARG A 21 -6.90 6.40 -16.94
N PRO A 22 -6.62 5.86 -18.13
CA PRO A 22 -7.35 4.70 -18.60
C PRO A 22 -6.94 3.49 -17.75
N HIS A 23 -7.92 2.70 -17.34
CA HIS A 23 -7.68 1.37 -16.78
C HIS A 23 -7.02 0.51 -17.86
N ARG A 24 -5.88 -0.08 -17.53
CA ARG A 24 -5.14 -0.95 -18.44
C ARG A 24 -5.95 -2.23 -18.67
N THR A 25 -6.38 -2.46 -19.91
CA THR A 25 -6.97 -3.73 -20.34
C THR A 25 -5.93 -4.84 -20.19
N LEU A 26 -6.30 -5.88 -19.45
CA LEU A 26 -5.47 -7.06 -19.20
C LEU A 26 -5.20 -7.73 -20.56
N ALA A 27 -3.96 -7.70 -21.03
CA ALA A 27 -3.54 -8.55 -22.13
C ALA A 27 -3.50 -9.99 -21.60
N ASP A 28 -4.28 -10.86 -22.24
CA ASP A 28 -4.18 -12.30 -22.12
C ASP A 28 -2.73 -12.70 -22.41
N ARG A 29 -2.03 -13.12 -21.36
CA ARG A 29 -0.76 -13.84 -21.48
C ARG A 29 -0.91 -15.12 -20.68
N SER A 30 -1.36 -16.13 -21.40
CA SER A 30 -1.07 -17.53 -21.17
C SER A 30 0.45 -17.71 -21.21
N ASP A 31 1.10 -17.69 -20.04
CA ASP A 31 2.19 -18.64 -19.73
C ASP A 31 2.57 -18.52 -18.24
N ALA A 32 2.18 -19.52 -17.46
CA ALA A 32 2.71 -19.73 -16.12
C ALA A 32 2.85 -21.24 -15.91
N SER A 33 4.00 -21.77 -16.31
CA SER A 33 4.47 -23.09 -15.91
C SER A 33 4.70 -23.10 -14.40
N VAL A 34 3.69 -23.54 -13.63
CA VAL A 34 3.81 -23.85 -12.21
C VAL A 34 4.50 -25.20 -12.08
N GLN A 35 5.75 -25.21 -11.60
CA GLN A 35 6.39 -26.44 -11.16
C GLN A 35 5.67 -26.93 -9.90
N HIS A 36 5.01 -28.10 -10.01
CA HIS A 36 4.54 -28.87 -8.87
C HIS A 36 5.76 -29.38 -8.09
N GLN A 37 6.03 -28.80 -6.92
CA GLN A 37 6.92 -29.44 -5.96
C GLN A 37 6.12 -30.14 -4.87
N ALA A 38 6.46 -31.42 -4.75
CA ALA A 38 5.84 -32.50 -4.00
C ALA A 38 5.32 -32.16 -2.59
N LEU A 39 4.14 -32.71 -2.33
CA LEU A 39 3.51 -32.97 -1.04
C LEU A 39 4.47 -33.77 -0.12
N LEU A 40 4.90 -33.17 0.99
CA LEU A 40 5.40 -33.93 2.14
C LEU A 40 4.21 -34.24 3.06
N PRO A 41 3.98 -35.48 3.49
CA PRO A 41 2.90 -35.82 4.39
C PRO A 41 3.34 -35.64 5.85
N GLY A 42 2.44 -35.14 6.69
CA GLY A 42 2.55 -35.29 8.15
C GLY A 42 3.07 -34.08 8.91
N ALA A 43 2.35 -32.96 8.86
CA ALA A 43 2.31 -32.04 9.98
C ALA A 43 0.84 -31.74 10.28
N SER A 44 0.33 -32.31 11.37
CA SER A 44 -0.90 -31.83 11.99
C SER A 44 -0.73 -30.34 12.25
N PHE A 45 -1.46 -29.52 11.51
CA PHE A 45 -1.54 -28.09 11.76
C PHE A 45 -2.37 -27.93 13.04
N ASP A 46 -1.70 -27.93 14.20
CA ASP A 46 -2.34 -27.58 15.47
C ASP A 46 -2.97 -26.20 15.30
N GLN A 47 -4.29 -26.17 15.31
CA GLN A 47 -5.07 -24.94 15.35
C GLN A 47 -4.93 -24.29 16.73
N ASN A 48 -3.76 -23.71 17.07
CA ASN A 48 -3.57 -22.80 18.20
C ASN A 48 -2.16 -22.16 18.21
N VAL A 49 -1.81 -21.38 17.18
CA VAL A 49 -0.48 -20.74 17.09
C VAL A 49 -0.49 -19.26 17.52
N LEU A 50 -1.62 -18.70 17.99
CA LEU A 50 -1.61 -17.38 18.61
C LEU A 50 -2.21 -17.46 20.02
N PRO A 51 -1.50 -17.00 21.05
CA PRO A 51 -2.05 -16.93 22.38
C PRO A 51 -3.18 -15.89 22.37
N ARG A 52 -4.38 -16.33 22.77
CA ARG A 52 -5.61 -15.55 22.58
C ARG A 52 -5.80 -14.61 23.77
N TRP A 53 -5.79 -13.30 23.50
CA TRP A 53 -6.35 -12.32 24.43
C TRP A 53 -7.83 -12.64 24.64
N THR A 54 -8.27 -12.68 25.90
CA THR A 54 -9.67 -12.92 26.26
C THR A 54 -10.11 -11.83 27.22
N ASP A 55 -11.32 -11.31 27.07
CA ASP A 55 -11.92 -10.36 27.99
C ASP A 55 -13.23 -10.89 28.57
N ARG A 56 -13.53 -10.50 29.81
CA ARG A 56 -14.81 -10.68 30.47
C ARG A 56 -15.25 -9.34 31.05
N GLN A 57 -16.43 -8.90 30.65
CA GLN A 57 -17.01 -7.63 31.09
C GLN A 57 -18.11 -7.90 32.12
N PHE A 58 -18.14 -7.11 33.17
CA PHE A 58 -19.12 -7.21 34.25
C PHE A 58 -20.13 -6.04 34.21
N PRO A 59 -21.35 -6.21 34.75
CA PRO A 59 -22.38 -5.17 34.73
C PRO A 59 -22.02 -3.90 35.51
N ASP A 60 -21.10 -3.99 36.46
CA ASP A 60 -20.56 -2.88 37.24
C ASP A 60 -19.52 -2.03 36.47
N GLY A 61 -19.24 -2.40 35.21
CA GLY A 61 -18.28 -1.72 34.35
C GLY A 61 -16.84 -2.21 34.49
N THR A 62 -16.59 -3.21 35.34
CA THR A 62 -15.27 -3.85 35.46
C THR A 62 -14.97 -4.68 34.22
N VAL A 63 -13.75 -4.57 33.68
CA VAL A 63 -13.26 -5.45 32.61
C VAL A 63 -12.07 -6.26 33.08
N GLU A 64 -12.22 -7.58 33.03
CA GLU A 64 -11.18 -8.58 33.26
C GLU A 64 -10.53 -8.94 31.93
N ILE A 65 -9.23 -8.65 31.79
CA ILE A 65 -8.44 -8.92 30.58
C ILE A 65 -7.44 -10.03 30.90
N THR A 66 -7.57 -11.16 30.22
CA THR A 66 -6.59 -12.26 30.26
C THR A 66 -5.64 -12.13 29.08
N THR A 67 -4.35 -11.97 29.39
CA THR A 67 -3.30 -11.89 28.39
C THR A 67 -2.97 -13.26 27.80
N PRO A 68 -2.35 -13.28 26.62
CA PRO A 68 -1.62 -14.40 26.06
C PRO A 68 -0.77 -15.24 27.01
N THR A 69 -0.17 -14.59 28.01
CA THR A 69 0.74 -15.21 28.96
C THR A 69 0.03 -15.74 30.21
N GLY A 70 -1.30 -15.66 30.24
CA GLY A 70 -2.15 -16.12 31.34
C GLY A 70 -2.25 -15.13 32.50
N HIS A 71 -1.77 -13.90 32.35
CA HIS A 71 -1.96 -12.86 33.36
C HIS A 71 -3.35 -12.25 33.22
N THR A 72 -4.00 -12.02 34.35
CA THR A 72 -5.30 -11.37 34.40
C THR A 72 -5.15 -9.97 35.01
N TYR A 73 -5.69 -8.98 34.30
CA TYR A 73 -5.72 -7.59 34.75
C TYR A 73 -7.18 -7.15 34.88
N LEU A 74 -7.50 -6.52 36.01
CA LEU A 74 -8.79 -5.90 36.23
C LEU A 74 -8.67 -4.40 35.96
N THR A 75 -9.64 -3.86 35.23
CA THR A 75 -9.75 -2.42 35.00
C THR A 75 -11.08 -1.94 35.57
N GLU A 76 -11.00 -0.91 36.40
CA GLU A 76 -12.17 -0.23 36.96
C GLU A 76 -12.49 1.01 36.13
N PRO A 77 -13.77 1.33 35.90
CA PRO A 77 -14.17 2.50 35.14
C PRO A 77 -13.88 3.79 35.93
N HIS A 78 -12.72 4.41 35.71
CA HIS A 78 -12.34 5.66 36.40
C HIS A 78 -13.33 6.81 36.16
N GLY A 79 -14.07 6.78 35.05
CA GLY A 79 -15.13 7.74 34.76
C GLY A 79 -16.26 7.74 35.80
N ALA A 80 -16.54 6.59 36.42
CA ALA A 80 -17.55 6.47 37.48
C ALA A 80 -17.15 7.23 38.75
N ALA A 81 -15.85 7.42 39.01
CA ALA A 81 -15.37 8.21 40.14
C ALA A 81 -15.53 9.73 39.92
N LEU A 82 -15.49 10.18 38.66
CA LEU A 82 -15.60 11.60 38.30
C LEU A 82 -17.07 12.01 38.05
N PHE A 83 -17.88 11.07 37.57
CA PHE A 83 -19.28 11.30 37.22
C PHE A 83 -20.14 10.21 37.87
N PRO A 84 -20.76 10.47 39.03
CA PRO A 84 -21.55 9.48 39.76
C PRO A 84 -22.67 8.84 38.93
N ASP A 85 -23.24 9.60 37.99
CA ASP A 85 -24.27 9.11 37.07
C ASP A 85 -23.78 7.94 36.20
N LEU A 86 -22.47 7.87 35.90
CA LEU A 86 -21.84 6.78 35.13
C LEU A 86 -21.50 5.56 36.00
N ALA A 87 -21.59 5.68 37.33
CA ALA A 87 -21.38 4.56 38.25
C ALA A 87 -22.59 3.64 38.34
N HIS A 88 -23.74 4.05 37.79
CA HIS A 88 -24.93 3.23 37.74
C HIS A 88 -24.81 2.15 36.66
N PRO A 89 -24.93 0.86 37.01
CA PRO A 89 -25.01 -0.21 36.03
C PRO A 89 -26.12 0.08 35.02
N THR A 90 -25.85 -0.15 33.74
CA THR A 90 -26.80 0.04 32.62
C THR A 90 -28.07 -0.83 32.73
N GLY A 91 -28.16 -1.67 33.76
CA GLY A 91 -29.23 -2.64 34.00
C GLY A 91 -28.86 -4.03 33.50
N ASP A 92 -29.71 -5.02 33.80
CA ASP A 92 -29.55 -6.37 33.27
C ASP A 92 -29.89 -6.37 31.77
N LEU A 93 -28.87 -6.62 30.95
CA LEU A 93 -29.04 -6.82 29.52
C LEU A 93 -29.42 -8.29 29.27
N ASP A 94 -30.69 -8.53 28.93
CA ASP A 94 -31.13 -9.82 28.39
C ASP A 94 -30.65 -9.98 26.95
N LEU A 95 -29.35 -10.29 26.81
CA LEU A 95 -28.73 -10.53 25.51
C LEU A 95 -29.00 -11.97 25.09
N PRO A 96 -29.59 -12.20 23.90
CA PRO A 96 -29.67 -13.55 23.36
C PRO A 96 -28.26 -14.11 23.20
N ALA A 97 -28.13 -15.43 23.32
CA ALA A 97 -26.86 -16.12 23.08
C ALA A 97 -26.26 -15.66 21.73
N PRO A 98 -24.94 -15.40 21.67
CA PRO A 98 -24.31 -14.96 20.44
C PRO A 98 -24.66 -15.92 19.30
N PRO A 99 -25.08 -15.42 18.13
CA PRO A 99 -25.37 -16.29 17.00
C PRO A 99 -24.11 -17.08 16.64
N ALA A 100 -24.31 -18.34 16.25
CA ALA A 100 -23.21 -19.17 15.77
C ALA A 100 -22.44 -18.43 14.65
N PRO A 101 -21.10 -18.52 14.63
CA PRO A 101 -20.30 -17.85 13.61
C PRO A 101 -20.80 -18.28 12.23
N ASN A 102 -21.15 -17.30 11.39
CA ASN A 102 -21.62 -17.57 10.04
C ASN A 102 -20.48 -18.23 9.23
N THR A 103 -20.65 -19.52 8.91
CA THR A 103 -19.71 -20.38 8.17
C THR A 103 -19.92 -20.32 6.64
N ASP A 104 -20.83 -19.47 6.15
CA ASP A 104 -21.09 -19.33 4.73
C ASP A 104 -19.82 -18.86 4.00
N PRO A 105 -19.28 -19.65 3.05
CA PRO A 105 -18.09 -19.28 2.27
C PRO A 105 -18.32 -18.01 1.44
N THR A 106 -19.58 -17.65 1.17
CA THR A 106 -19.97 -16.44 0.44
C THR A 106 -20.14 -15.22 1.34
N ARG A 107 -19.98 -15.33 2.67
CA ARG A 107 -20.00 -14.18 3.60
C ARG A 107 -19.02 -13.08 3.18
N ALA A 108 -17.87 -13.48 2.62
CA ALA A 108 -16.85 -12.57 2.10
C ALA A 108 -17.10 -12.12 0.65
N ALA A 109 -18.07 -12.68 -0.07
CA ALA A 109 -18.33 -12.40 -1.48
C ALA A 109 -18.90 -11.00 -1.73
N LYS A 110 -19.42 -10.32 -0.70
CA LYS A 110 -19.84 -8.92 -0.79
C LYS A 110 -18.67 -7.93 -0.81
N MET A 111 -17.44 -8.37 -0.51
CA MET A 111 -16.27 -7.50 -0.48
C MET A 111 -15.55 -7.50 -1.83
N PRO A 112 -15.26 -6.33 -2.42
CA PRO A 112 -14.50 -6.26 -3.66
C PRO A 112 -13.12 -6.89 -3.48
N LYS A 113 -12.73 -7.75 -4.41
CA LYS A 113 -11.40 -8.37 -4.44
C LYS A 113 -10.41 -7.43 -5.14
N ARG A 114 -9.20 -7.36 -4.60
CA ARG A 114 -8.12 -6.58 -5.20
C ARG A 114 -7.72 -7.21 -6.54
N THR A 115 -7.66 -6.41 -7.59
CA THR A 115 -7.33 -6.88 -8.96
C THR A 115 -5.87 -7.23 -9.14
N GLN A 116 -4.96 -6.54 -8.44
CA GLN A 116 -3.51 -6.75 -8.50
C GLN A 116 -2.91 -7.00 -7.12
N THR A 117 -1.79 -7.71 -7.05
CA THR A 117 -1.07 -7.88 -5.79
C THR A 117 -0.35 -6.58 -5.38
N ARG A 118 -0.05 -6.41 -4.09
CA ARG A 118 0.73 -5.26 -3.60
C ARG A 118 2.09 -5.15 -4.27
N GLU A 119 2.68 -6.29 -4.62
CA GLU A 119 4.00 -6.35 -5.22
C GLU A 119 3.96 -5.91 -6.69
N GLN A 120 2.92 -6.30 -7.43
CA GLN A 120 2.69 -5.81 -8.79
C GLN A 120 2.53 -4.28 -8.82
N ASP A 121 1.67 -3.73 -7.96
CA ASP A 121 1.48 -2.27 -7.87
C ASP A 121 2.80 -1.54 -7.52
N ARG A 122 3.62 -2.13 -6.63
CA ARG A 122 4.93 -1.57 -6.26
C ARG A 122 5.87 -1.58 -7.46
N GLN A 123 5.96 -2.69 -8.17
CA GLN A 123 6.85 -2.85 -9.30
C GLN A 123 6.47 -1.90 -10.46
N ASP A 124 5.16 -1.78 -10.73
CA ASP A 124 4.65 -0.87 -11.74
C ASP A 124 5.00 0.59 -11.41
N ARG A 125 4.81 1.01 -10.15
CA ARG A 125 5.21 2.35 -9.70
C ARG A 125 6.71 2.59 -9.85
N ILE A 126 7.56 1.65 -9.45
CA ILE A 126 9.02 1.77 -9.57
C ILE A 126 9.43 1.87 -11.05
N ASN A 127 8.84 1.07 -11.93
CA ASN A 127 9.14 1.09 -13.35
C ASN A 127 8.73 2.42 -14.00
N GLU A 128 7.56 2.96 -13.63
CA GLU A 128 7.11 4.28 -14.07
C GLU A 128 8.09 5.37 -13.64
N GLU A 129 8.45 5.40 -12.36
CA GLU A 129 9.41 6.37 -11.81
C GLU A 129 10.78 6.28 -12.51
N ARG A 130 11.28 5.06 -12.76
CA ARG A 130 12.53 4.84 -13.49
C ARG A 130 12.47 5.36 -14.92
N ARG A 131 11.35 5.17 -15.63
CA ARG A 131 11.16 5.69 -16.98
C ARG A 131 11.22 7.21 -17.00
N LEU A 132 10.48 7.86 -16.09
CA LEU A 132 10.46 9.33 -15.99
C LEU A 132 11.84 9.90 -15.65
N ARG A 133 12.60 9.24 -14.77
CA ARG A 133 13.97 9.67 -14.46
C ARG A 133 14.93 9.47 -15.63
N ALA A 134 14.78 8.38 -16.40
CA ALA A 134 15.60 8.16 -17.58
C ALA A 134 15.34 9.26 -18.64
N GLU A 135 14.08 9.62 -18.88
CA GLU A 135 13.70 10.73 -19.76
C GLU A 135 14.36 12.05 -19.31
N LEU A 136 14.21 12.42 -18.03
CA LEU A 136 14.80 13.65 -17.49
C LEU A 136 16.33 13.68 -17.57
N ASN A 137 17.00 12.56 -17.31
CA ASN A 137 18.45 12.48 -17.40
C ASN A 137 18.95 12.65 -18.86
N ASN A 138 18.22 12.12 -19.84
CA ASN A 138 18.58 12.30 -21.25
C ASN A 138 18.47 13.78 -21.67
N ASP A 139 17.43 14.48 -21.21
CA ASP A 139 17.24 15.90 -21.48
C ASP A 139 18.41 16.73 -20.90
N LEU A 140 18.76 16.47 -19.64
CA LEU A 140 19.90 17.13 -18.98
C LEU A 140 21.23 16.85 -19.69
N GLU A 141 21.43 15.63 -20.20
CA GLU A 141 22.64 15.28 -20.94
C GLU A 141 22.72 16.03 -22.27
N THR A 142 21.59 16.17 -22.97
CA THR A 142 21.48 16.95 -24.20
C THR A 142 21.85 18.42 -23.94
N GLU A 143 21.35 19.00 -22.85
CA GLU A 143 21.69 20.37 -22.44
C GLU A 143 23.18 20.51 -22.13
N ARG A 144 23.78 19.57 -21.39
CA ARG A 144 25.22 19.58 -21.09
C ARG A 144 26.07 19.51 -22.34
N GLN A 145 25.71 18.65 -23.29
CA GLN A 145 26.40 18.53 -24.58
C GLN A 145 26.32 19.84 -25.36
N TYR A 146 25.16 20.49 -25.39
CA TYR A 146 24.99 21.80 -26.02
C TYR A 146 25.84 22.89 -25.34
N GLN A 147 25.89 22.91 -24.01
CA GLN A 147 26.73 23.86 -23.27
C GLN A 147 28.23 23.62 -23.50
N ALA A 148 28.67 22.36 -23.56
CA ALA A 148 30.05 22.01 -23.89
C ALA A 148 30.42 22.50 -25.29
N TRP A 149 29.54 22.28 -26.27
CA TRP A 149 29.73 22.79 -27.63
C TRP A 149 29.81 24.33 -27.67
N LEU A 150 28.95 25.05 -26.94
CA LEU A 150 29.03 26.51 -26.85
C LEU A 150 30.36 26.97 -26.25
N ALA A 151 30.84 26.29 -25.21
CA ALA A 151 32.11 26.62 -24.58
C ALA A 151 33.31 26.36 -25.51
N GLU A 152 33.26 25.29 -26.32
CA GLU A 152 34.28 24.99 -27.33
C GLU A 152 34.31 26.01 -28.48
N GLN A 153 33.14 26.55 -28.87
CA GLN A 153 33.02 27.53 -29.96
C GLN A 153 33.16 28.99 -29.50
N TYR A 154 33.28 29.25 -28.19
CA TYR A 154 33.36 30.61 -27.66
C TYR A 154 34.75 31.22 -27.87
N GLU A 155 34.87 32.18 -28.79
CA GLU A 155 36.04 33.05 -28.91
C GLU A 155 35.80 34.34 -28.08
N PRO A 156 36.74 34.75 -27.21
CA PRO A 156 36.57 35.97 -26.43
C PRO A 156 36.47 37.18 -27.36
N PRO A 157 35.58 38.14 -27.07
CA PRO A 157 35.43 39.32 -27.91
C PRO A 157 36.77 40.05 -28.04
N PRO A 158 37.12 40.55 -29.23
CA PRO A 158 38.40 41.20 -29.45
C PRO A 158 38.54 42.41 -28.50
N PRO A 159 39.74 42.64 -27.92
CA PRO A 159 39.97 43.80 -27.08
C PRO A 159 39.79 45.09 -27.89
N PHE A 160 39.17 46.10 -27.26
CA PHE A 160 38.91 47.42 -27.83
C PHE A 160 40.18 48.19 -28.17
#